data_AF-A0A1E7R7U2-F1
#
_entry.id   AF-A0A1E7R7U2-F1
#
_cell.length_a   1.000
_cell.length_b   1.000
_cell.length_c   1.000
_cell.angle_alpha   90.00
_cell.angle_beta   90.00
_cell.angle_gamma   90.00
#
_symmetry.space_group_name_H-M   'P 1'
#
loop_
_entity.id
_entity.type
_entity.pdbx_description
1 polymer ?
#
loop_
_entity_poly.entity_id
_entity_poly.type
_entity_poly.pdbx_seq_one_letter_code
_entity_poly.pdbx_strand_id
1 'polypeptide(L)'
;MTRGLYNSIQEMPEYNDAEKSWHITIDSSYFLWYDLIVDPPFDEAKNELKEMLNNFKEYVESSNEKRFIYFVTSRKKVRFDVKKQPKFSFFDRRKLTIYFLIGNKDKRKIEIYFPKEIPSNITVDEKFIYFHSEVSESLAYPIHYFLREYGINLGIASEVQYVGITENPVGRALGLKHRGLTEILYKVPTSENDIFLTVNTFKVGSFTKIEERNIDIISTNSMIYDIPLDKEGLVIEKALIYYFNSKFQEVDKKAWGEFRNLLIMMKKKKNISSVSFHLEINDPNEYDIMGSRDVEANISHSFLWKLGEIEPELKKFNSEIDLLEYTKVLSRDLGSV
;
A
#
# COMPACT_ATOMS: atom_id res chain seq x y z
N MET A 1 21.75 2.91 -5.74
CA MET A 1 22.27 3.95 -4.81
C MET A 1 22.61 3.25 -3.51
N THR A 2 23.82 3.42 -2.96
CA THR A 2 24.25 2.70 -1.76
C THR A 2 23.69 3.37 -0.50
N ARG A 3 23.14 2.58 0.43
CA ARG A 3 22.72 3.09 1.75
C ARG A 3 23.93 3.68 2.48
N GLY A 4 23.72 4.77 3.23
CA GLY A 4 24.79 5.43 3.99
C GLY A 4 25.68 6.36 3.17
N LEU A 5 25.29 6.77 1.97
CA LEU A 5 26.05 7.70 1.13
C LEU A 5 26.41 9.03 1.87
N TYR A 6 25.57 9.46 2.80
CA TYR A 6 25.75 10.68 3.60
C TYR A 6 25.85 10.37 5.10
N ASN A 7 26.43 9.22 5.47
CA ASN A 7 26.59 8.82 6.87
C ASN A 7 27.54 9.74 7.65
N SER A 8 28.42 10.49 6.99
CA SER A 8 29.30 11.49 7.62
C SER A 8 28.53 12.61 8.34
N ILE A 9 27.26 12.85 7.99
CA ILE A 9 26.39 13.77 8.74
C ILE A 9 26.25 13.33 10.20
N GLN A 10 26.31 12.01 10.47
CA GLN A 10 26.25 11.47 11.84
C GLN A 10 27.49 11.80 12.67
N GLU A 11 28.57 12.32 12.09
CA GLU A 11 29.76 12.74 12.82
C GLU A 11 29.60 14.15 13.41
N MET A 12 28.60 14.92 12.96
CA MET A 12 28.30 16.25 13.47
C MET A 12 27.57 16.16 14.83
N PRO A 13 28.16 16.66 15.94
CA PRO A 13 27.49 16.66 17.24
C PRO A 13 26.14 17.39 17.20
N GLU A 14 26.09 18.52 16.49
CA GLU A 14 24.88 19.34 16.38
C GLU A 14 23.76 18.60 15.65
N TYR A 15 24.10 17.76 14.66
CA TYR A 15 23.11 16.89 14.02
C TYR A 15 22.57 15.87 15.01
N ASN A 16 23.44 15.21 15.78
CA ASN A 16 23.01 14.19 16.74
C ASN A 16 22.15 14.76 17.86
N ASP A 17 22.50 15.95 18.35
CA ASP A 17 21.80 16.66 19.41
C ASP A 17 20.50 17.31 18.94
N ALA A 18 20.38 17.67 17.65
CA ALA A 18 19.16 18.23 17.09
C ALA A 18 18.00 17.22 17.05
N GLU A 19 16.80 17.70 17.37
CA GLU A 19 15.58 16.91 17.27
C GLU A 19 15.29 16.57 15.81
N LYS A 20 14.86 15.32 15.57
CA LYS A 20 14.55 14.81 14.23
C LYS A 20 13.13 14.29 14.19
N SER A 21 12.49 14.42 13.04
CA SER A 21 11.21 13.78 12.75
C SER A 21 11.33 12.91 11.51
N TRP A 22 10.64 11.77 11.53
CA TRP A 22 10.49 10.94 10.35
C TRP A 22 9.16 11.21 9.67
N HIS A 23 9.18 11.22 8.34
CA HIS A 23 7.99 11.26 7.51
C HIS A 23 8.06 10.13 6.48
N ILE A 24 7.06 9.25 6.53
CA ILE A 24 7.04 8.00 5.81
C ILE A 24 5.93 8.03 4.78
N THR A 25 6.27 7.83 3.52
CA THR A 25 5.33 7.82 2.40
C THR A 25 5.46 6.54 1.60
N ILE A 26 4.38 6.16 0.91
CA ILE A 26 4.40 5.00 0.01
C ILE A 26 5.35 5.31 -1.16
N ASP A 27 6.27 4.39 -1.41
CA ASP A 27 7.19 4.47 -2.54
C ASP A 27 6.65 3.74 -3.76
N SER A 28 6.21 2.51 -3.55
CA SER A 28 5.65 1.64 -4.58
C SER A 28 4.70 0.64 -3.94
N SER A 29 3.69 0.22 -4.70
CA SER A 29 2.66 -0.70 -4.22
C SER A 29 2.26 -1.66 -5.33
N TYR A 30 2.40 -2.97 -5.07
CA TYR A 30 2.02 -4.04 -5.97
C TYR A 30 0.88 -4.85 -5.39
N PHE A 31 -0.23 -4.89 -6.12
CA PHE A 31 -1.47 -5.51 -5.70
C PHE A 31 -1.64 -6.88 -6.37
N LEU A 32 -2.04 -7.87 -5.59
CA LEU A 32 -2.27 -9.24 -6.06
C LEU A 32 -3.63 -9.73 -5.59
N TRP A 33 -4.44 -10.23 -6.52
CA TRP A 33 -5.67 -10.92 -6.19
C TRP A 33 -5.41 -12.38 -5.85
N TYR A 34 -5.87 -12.81 -4.68
CA TYR A 34 -5.55 -14.13 -4.14
C TYR A 34 -6.09 -15.30 -4.99
N ASP A 35 -7.25 -15.13 -5.63
CA ASP A 35 -7.80 -16.17 -6.53
C ASP A 35 -6.82 -16.48 -7.67
N LEU A 36 -6.04 -15.51 -8.16
CA LEU A 36 -5.04 -15.75 -9.22
C LEU A 36 -3.84 -16.56 -8.74
N ILE A 37 -3.62 -16.66 -7.42
CA ILE A 37 -2.54 -17.44 -6.83
C ILE A 37 -2.98 -18.89 -6.59
N VAL A 38 -4.23 -19.08 -6.16
CA VAL A 38 -4.78 -20.38 -5.77
C VAL A 38 -5.41 -21.13 -6.94
N ASP A 39 -6.08 -20.40 -7.82
CA ASP A 39 -6.86 -20.91 -8.95
C ASP A 39 -6.54 -20.05 -10.20
N PRO A 40 -5.29 -20.13 -10.69
CA PRO A 40 -4.86 -19.35 -11.84
C PRO A 40 -5.63 -19.76 -13.10
N PRO A 41 -5.86 -18.82 -14.05
CA PRO A 41 -6.60 -19.11 -15.28
C PRO A 41 -5.87 -20.09 -16.22
N PHE A 42 -4.54 -20.17 -16.12
CA PHE A 42 -3.66 -21.06 -16.87
C PHE A 42 -2.38 -21.30 -16.05
N ASP A 43 -1.67 -22.40 -16.33
CA ASP A 43 -0.53 -22.84 -15.52
C ASP A 43 0.61 -21.81 -15.49
N GLU A 44 0.81 -21.08 -16.59
CA GLU A 44 1.85 -20.06 -16.74
C GLU A 44 1.56 -18.78 -15.95
N ALA A 45 0.30 -18.48 -15.61
CA ALA A 45 -0.05 -17.23 -14.91
C ALA A 45 0.68 -17.10 -13.57
N LYS A 46 0.92 -18.24 -12.90
CA LYS A 46 1.70 -18.26 -11.66
C LYS A 46 3.19 -17.92 -11.89
N ASN A 47 3.74 -18.30 -13.04
CA ASN A 47 5.11 -17.95 -13.43
C ASN A 47 5.21 -16.47 -13.76
N GLU A 48 4.23 -15.90 -14.46
CA GLU A 48 4.16 -14.46 -14.75
C GLU A 48 4.07 -13.63 -13.45
N LEU A 49 3.22 -14.03 -12.51
CA LEU A 49 3.15 -13.38 -11.18
C LEU A 49 4.48 -13.48 -10.42
N LYS A 50 5.15 -14.63 -10.51
CA LYS A 50 6.45 -14.85 -9.89
C LYS A 50 7.52 -13.94 -10.52
N GLU A 51 7.55 -13.84 -11.84
CA GLU A 51 8.47 -12.99 -12.59
C GLU A 51 8.24 -11.52 -12.25
N MET A 52 6.99 -11.06 -12.24
CA MET A 52 6.64 -9.70 -11.84
C MET A 52 7.15 -9.37 -10.43
N LEU A 53 6.95 -10.27 -9.46
CA LEU A 53 7.43 -10.06 -8.09
C LEU A 53 8.95 -10.14 -7.96
N ASN A 54 9.62 -10.98 -8.75
CA ASN A 54 11.08 -11.01 -8.83
C ASN A 54 11.62 -9.69 -9.39
N ASN A 55 11.06 -9.20 -10.50
CA ASN A 55 11.45 -7.93 -11.11
C ASN A 55 11.26 -6.76 -10.14
N PHE A 56 10.14 -6.74 -9.41
CA PHE A 56 9.93 -5.74 -8.35
C PHE A 56 10.96 -5.86 -7.23
N LYS A 57 11.28 -7.08 -6.80
CA LYS A 57 12.29 -7.33 -5.77
C LYS A 57 13.67 -6.84 -6.22
N GLU A 58 14.10 -7.21 -7.42
CA GLU A 58 15.39 -6.82 -8.00
C GLU A 58 15.50 -5.30 -8.18
N TYR A 59 14.42 -4.64 -8.60
CA TYR A 59 14.36 -3.18 -8.68
C TYR A 59 14.58 -2.52 -7.31
N VAL A 60 13.94 -3.03 -6.25
CA VAL A 60 14.10 -2.49 -4.89
C VAL A 60 15.50 -2.76 -4.35
N GLU A 61 16.05 -3.95 -4.55
CA GLU A 61 17.40 -4.32 -4.08
C GLU A 61 18.50 -3.54 -4.82
N SER A 62 18.33 -3.21 -6.10
CA SER A 62 19.32 -2.48 -6.91
C SER A 62 19.26 -0.95 -6.76
N SER A 63 18.06 -0.39 -6.52
CA SER A 63 17.88 1.06 -6.41
C SER A 63 18.30 1.58 -5.03
N ASN A 64 17.71 1.02 -3.97
CA ASN A 64 17.96 1.38 -2.58
C ASN A 64 17.24 0.34 -1.70
N GLU A 65 18.00 -0.58 -1.09
CA GLU A 65 17.43 -1.71 -0.34
C GLU A 65 16.43 -1.22 0.72
N LYS A 66 15.20 -1.74 0.62
CA LYS A 66 14.07 -1.48 1.50
C LYS A 66 13.47 -2.80 1.97
N ARG A 67 12.79 -2.79 3.12
CA ARG A 67 11.95 -3.91 3.54
C ARG A 67 10.59 -3.80 2.86
N PHE A 68 10.03 -4.95 2.49
CA PHE A 68 8.68 -5.01 1.95
C PHE A 68 7.68 -5.12 3.09
N ILE A 69 6.64 -4.31 3.02
CA ILE A 69 5.53 -4.31 3.98
C ILE A 69 4.29 -4.71 3.21
N TYR A 70 3.72 -5.86 3.57
CA TYR A 70 2.54 -6.36 2.88
C TYR A 70 1.28 -6.16 3.71
N PHE A 71 0.19 -5.80 3.03
CA PHE A 71 -1.15 -5.81 3.57
C PHE A 71 -1.90 -7.01 3.01
N VAL A 72 -2.61 -7.72 3.87
CA VAL A 72 -3.70 -8.59 3.42
C VAL A 72 -4.98 -7.82 3.63
N THR A 73 -5.75 -7.63 2.55
CA THR A 73 -7.01 -6.89 2.59
C THR A 73 -8.16 -7.74 2.11
N SER A 74 -9.34 -7.53 2.67
CA SER A 74 -10.59 -8.09 2.14
C SER A 74 -11.43 -6.99 1.50
N ARG A 75 -12.06 -7.29 0.37
CA ARG A 75 -12.99 -6.39 -0.32
C ARG A 75 -14.27 -7.15 -0.63
N LYS A 76 -15.42 -6.47 -0.66
CA LYS A 76 -16.67 -7.10 -1.09
C LYS A 76 -16.48 -7.75 -2.46
N LYS A 77 -16.90 -9.01 -2.59
CA LYS A 77 -16.65 -9.82 -3.77
C LYS A 77 -17.22 -9.18 -5.04
N VAL A 78 -16.46 -9.16 -6.13
CA VAL A 78 -16.94 -8.64 -7.42
C VAL A 78 -16.78 -9.67 -8.53
N ARG A 79 -17.83 -9.93 -9.30
CA ARG A 79 -17.80 -10.82 -10.48
C ARG A 79 -18.50 -10.16 -11.65
N PHE A 80 -18.18 -10.56 -12.89
CA PHE A 80 -19.00 -10.15 -14.04
C PHE A 80 -20.36 -10.87 -14.00
N ASP A 81 -21.43 -10.20 -14.44
CA ASP A 81 -22.73 -10.85 -14.59
C ASP A 81 -22.74 -11.68 -15.89
N VAL A 82 -22.39 -12.96 -15.79
CA VAL A 82 -22.33 -13.89 -16.93
C VAL A 82 -23.66 -14.06 -17.66
N LYS A 83 -24.79 -13.74 -17.01
CA LYS A 83 -26.12 -13.76 -17.63
C LYS A 83 -26.34 -12.57 -18.58
N LYS A 84 -25.49 -11.54 -18.51
CA LYS A 84 -25.53 -10.33 -19.33
C LYS A 84 -24.14 -10.01 -19.88
N GLN A 85 -23.80 -10.68 -21.00
CA GLN A 85 -22.54 -10.44 -21.71
C GLN A 85 -22.36 -8.96 -22.10
N PRO A 86 -21.12 -8.42 -22.07
CA PRO A 86 -20.84 -7.06 -22.48
C PRO A 86 -21.26 -6.79 -23.91
N LYS A 87 -21.73 -5.56 -24.18
CA LYS A 87 -22.17 -5.16 -25.52
C LYS A 87 -21.80 -3.73 -25.82
N PHE A 88 -21.31 -3.51 -27.03
CA PHE A 88 -21.15 -2.17 -27.57
C PHE A 88 -22.52 -1.53 -27.83
N SER A 89 -22.59 -0.22 -27.62
CA SER A 89 -23.76 0.57 -27.99
C SER A 89 -23.93 0.56 -29.51
N PHE A 90 -25.17 0.44 -29.96
CA PHE A 90 -25.51 0.50 -31.38
C PHE A 90 -25.16 1.85 -32.01
N PHE A 91 -25.35 2.94 -31.26
CA PHE A 91 -25.16 4.32 -31.75
C PHE A 91 -23.73 4.85 -31.58
N ASP A 92 -22.94 4.26 -30.67
CA ASP A 92 -21.52 4.56 -30.51
C ASP A 92 -20.77 3.26 -30.21
N ARG A 93 -20.14 2.69 -31.23
CA ARG A 93 -19.42 1.42 -31.09
C ARG A 93 -18.20 1.50 -30.16
N ARG A 94 -17.79 2.71 -29.73
CA ARG A 94 -16.74 2.88 -28.70
C ARG A 94 -17.26 2.70 -27.28
N LYS A 95 -18.57 2.78 -27.08
CA LYS A 95 -19.21 2.70 -25.78
C LYS A 95 -19.55 1.25 -25.45
N LEU A 96 -18.84 0.64 -24.52
CA LEU A 96 -19.10 -0.72 -24.03
C LEU A 96 -19.90 -0.67 -22.74
N THR A 97 -21.01 -1.40 -22.69
CA THR A 97 -21.76 -1.65 -21.46
C THR A 97 -21.31 -2.97 -20.83
N ILE A 98 -20.96 -2.94 -19.54
CA ILE A 98 -20.58 -4.10 -18.73
C ILE A 98 -21.48 -4.17 -17.50
N TYR A 99 -21.75 -5.39 -17.03
CA TYR A 99 -22.56 -5.64 -15.85
C TYR A 99 -21.75 -6.41 -14.80
N PHE A 100 -21.82 -5.94 -13.56
CA PHE A 100 -21.10 -6.50 -12.41
C PHE A 100 -22.07 -6.96 -11.33
N LEU A 101 -21.68 -8.01 -10.63
CA LEU A 101 -22.28 -8.50 -9.39
C LEU A 101 -21.36 -8.13 -8.23
N ILE A 102 -21.91 -7.46 -7.20
CA ILE A 102 -21.17 -7.02 -6.02
C ILE A 102 -21.77 -7.71 -4.79
N GLY A 103 -20.99 -8.58 -4.17
CA GLY A 103 -21.45 -9.53 -3.15
C GLY A 103 -22.60 -10.40 -3.68
N ASN A 104 -23.56 -10.70 -2.81
CA ASN A 104 -24.63 -11.66 -3.11
C ASN A 104 -25.90 -11.03 -3.72
N LYS A 105 -25.99 -9.71 -3.85
CA LYS A 105 -27.29 -9.04 -4.12
C LYS A 105 -27.23 -7.85 -5.06
N ASP A 106 -26.09 -7.16 -5.16
CA ASP A 106 -26.05 -5.88 -5.86
C ASP A 106 -25.60 -6.07 -7.31
N LYS A 107 -26.33 -5.47 -8.25
CA LYS A 107 -25.97 -5.44 -9.66
C LYS A 107 -25.64 -4.03 -10.09
N ARG A 108 -24.53 -3.82 -10.78
CA ARG A 108 -24.18 -2.52 -11.38
C ARG A 108 -23.97 -2.62 -12.87
N LYS A 109 -24.50 -1.65 -13.59
CA LYS A 109 -24.24 -1.41 -15.02
C LYS A 109 -23.21 -0.28 -15.10
N ILE A 110 -22.12 -0.51 -15.81
CA ILE A 110 -21.08 0.49 -16.08
C ILE A 110 -20.92 0.63 -17.59
N GLU A 111 -20.63 1.84 -18.03
CA GLU A 111 -20.34 2.16 -19.42
C GLU A 111 -18.91 2.69 -19.51
N ILE A 112 -18.08 2.06 -20.33
CA ILE A 112 -16.70 2.49 -20.60
C ILE A 112 -16.55 2.89 -22.07
N TYR A 113 -15.59 3.78 -22.36
CA TYR A 113 -15.34 4.28 -23.70
C TYR A 113 -13.95 3.87 -24.19
N PHE A 114 -13.89 3.24 -25.37
CA PHE A 114 -12.65 2.86 -26.04
C PHE A 114 -12.18 3.97 -26.99
N PRO A 115 -10.93 4.45 -26.85
CA PRO A 115 -10.48 5.62 -27.59
C PRO A 115 -10.11 5.35 -29.07
N LYS A 116 -9.62 4.16 -29.42
CA LYS A 116 -9.06 3.92 -30.77
C LYS A 116 -9.34 2.52 -31.36
N GLU A 117 -9.12 1.46 -30.59
CA GLU A 117 -9.32 0.08 -31.05
C GLU A 117 -10.56 -0.53 -30.39
N ILE A 118 -11.48 -1.03 -31.21
CA ILE A 118 -12.71 -1.67 -30.76
C ILE A 118 -12.54 -3.18 -31.01
N PRO A 119 -12.42 -4.00 -29.95
CA PRO A 119 -12.43 -5.46 -30.05
C PRO A 119 -13.61 -5.96 -30.90
N SER A 120 -13.39 -7.00 -31.71
CA SER A 120 -14.43 -7.56 -32.58
C SER A 120 -15.56 -8.22 -31.76
N ASN A 121 -15.18 -8.87 -30.66
CA ASN A 121 -16.10 -9.46 -29.71
C ASN A 121 -15.56 -9.34 -28.28
N ILE A 122 -16.46 -9.28 -27.30
CA ILE A 122 -16.12 -9.24 -25.88
C ILE A 122 -16.99 -10.24 -25.15
N THR A 123 -16.34 -11.09 -24.36
CA THR A 123 -17.03 -12.06 -23.52
C THR A 123 -16.52 -11.97 -22.09
N VAL A 124 -17.31 -12.49 -21.15
CA VAL A 124 -16.93 -12.58 -19.74
C VAL A 124 -17.31 -13.94 -19.18
N ASP A 125 -16.44 -14.46 -18.32
CA ASP A 125 -16.83 -15.41 -17.27
C ASP A 125 -16.96 -14.67 -15.93
N GLU A 126 -17.05 -15.37 -14.79
CA GLU A 126 -17.20 -14.69 -13.51
C GLU A 126 -16.00 -13.82 -13.12
N LYS A 127 -14.77 -14.22 -13.49
CA LYS A 127 -13.50 -13.65 -13.03
C LYS A 127 -12.76 -12.86 -14.11
N PHE A 128 -13.04 -13.09 -15.39
CA PHE A 128 -12.28 -12.57 -16.52
C PHE A 128 -13.17 -11.90 -17.57
N ILE A 129 -12.61 -10.86 -18.19
CA ILE A 129 -13.11 -10.28 -19.43
C ILE A 129 -12.13 -10.59 -20.55
N TYR A 130 -12.67 -11.04 -21.67
CA TYR A 130 -11.93 -11.44 -22.85
C TYR A 130 -12.24 -10.49 -23.99
N PHE A 131 -11.19 -9.92 -24.57
CA PHE A 131 -11.25 -9.07 -25.74
C PHE A 131 -10.73 -9.87 -26.93
N HIS A 132 -11.63 -10.20 -27.85
CA HIS A 132 -11.28 -10.92 -29.06
C HIS A 132 -11.00 -9.92 -30.18
N SER A 133 -9.95 -10.19 -30.94
CA SER A 133 -9.54 -9.44 -32.11
C SER A 133 -9.34 -10.42 -33.26
N GLU A 134 -9.65 -10.01 -34.48
CA GLU A 134 -9.37 -10.80 -35.68
C GLU A 134 -7.91 -10.66 -36.14
N VAL A 135 -7.20 -9.64 -35.65
CA VAL A 135 -5.88 -9.22 -36.15
C VAL A 135 -4.78 -9.40 -35.09
N SER A 136 -5.15 -9.52 -33.82
CA SER A 136 -4.21 -9.68 -32.70
C SER A 136 -4.62 -10.84 -31.80
N GLU A 137 -3.70 -11.26 -30.92
CA GLU A 137 -4.02 -12.22 -29.87
C GLU A 137 -5.17 -11.69 -28.98
N SER A 138 -6.03 -12.61 -28.53
CA SER A 138 -7.12 -12.28 -27.61
C SER A 138 -6.53 -11.92 -26.25
N LEU A 139 -6.95 -10.79 -25.69
CA LEU A 139 -6.48 -10.31 -24.39
C LEU A 139 -7.49 -10.70 -23.31
N ALA A 140 -7.01 -11.21 -22.18
CA ALA A 140 -7.83 -11.53 -21.02
C ALA A 140 -7.40 -10.68 -19.81
N TYR A 141 -8.35 -10.04 -19.15
CA TYR A 141 -8.09 -9.31 -17.91
C TYR A 141 -8.84 -9.93 -16.74
N PRO A 142 -8.17 -10.24 -15.62
CA PRO A 142 -8.87 -10.50 -14.37
C PRO A 142 -9.69 -9.28 -13.97
N ILE A 143 -10.87 -9.50 -13.40
CA ILE A 143 -11.86 -8.47 -13.11
C ILE A 143 -11.28 -7.31 -12.29
N HIS A 144 -10.47 -7.58 -11.27
CA HIS A 144 -9.94 -6.50 -10.44
C HIS A 144 -8.83 -5.69 -11.12
N TYR A 145 -8.08 -6.32 -12.02
CA TYR A 145 -7.07 -5.63 -12.82
C TYR A 145 -7.75 -4.77 -13.88
N PHE A 146 -8.81 -5.30 -14.50
CA PHE A 146 -9.67 -4.54 -15.41
C PHE A 146 -10.31 -3.31 -14.72
N LEU A 147 -10.91 -3.49 -13.53
CA LEU A 147 -11.52 -2.38 -12.79
C LEU A 147 -10.50 -1.30 -12.44
N ARG A 148 -9.28 -1.69 -12.03
CA ARG A 148 -8.19 -0.76 -11.70
C ARG A 148 -7.66 -0.02 -12.93
N GLU A 149 -7.32 -0.75 -13.99
CA GLU A 149 -6.75 -0.21 -15.23
C GLU A 149 -7.68 0.81 -15.90
N TYR A 150 -8.99 0.53 -15.89
CA TYR A 150 -9.99 1.42 -16.48
C TYR A 150 -10.59 2.43 -15.49
N GLY A 151 -10.04 2.54 -14.26
CA GLY A 151 -10.48 3.51 -13.26
C GLY A 151 -11.96 3.38 -12.86
N ILE A 152 -12.52 2.16 -12.90
CA ILE A 152 -13.94 1.91 -12.63
C ILE A 152 -14.18 1.92 -11.12
N ASN A 153 -15.01 2.85 -10.66
CA ASN A 153 -15.41 2.98 -9.26
C ASN A 153 -16.79 2.36 -9.02
N LEU A 154 -16.86 1.37 -8.12
CA LEU A 154 -18.06 0.62 -7.73
C LEU A 154 -18.67 1.07 -6.39
N GLY A 155 -18.08 2.05 -5.70
CA GLY A 155 -18.38 2.49 -4.33
C GLY A 155 -17.99 1.49 -3.22
N ILE A 156 -16.86 0.79 -3.36
CA ILE A 156 -16.39 -0.25 -2.44
C ILE A 156 -15.02 0.12 -1.88
N ALA A 157 -14.79 -0.15 -0.60
CA ALA A 157 -13.49 -0.02 0.05
C ALA A 157 -12.89 -1.39 0.41
N SER A 158 -11.58 -1.41 0.62
CA SER A 158 -10.85 -2.57 1.13
C SER A 158 -10.65 -2.44 2.65
N GLU A 159 -10.83 -3.54 3.38
CA GLU A 159 -10.54 -3.61 4.82
C GLU A 159 -9.17 -4.28 5.02
N VAL A 160 -8.25 -3.61 5.70
CA VAL A 160 -6.95 -4.14 6.11
C VAL A 160 -7.17 -5.16 7.20
N GLN A 161 -6.82 -6.41 6.89
CA GLN A 161 -6.98 -7.57 7.77
C GLN A 161 -5.68 -7.95 8.46
N TYR A 162 -4.54 -7.61 7.86
CA TYR A 162 -3.21 -7.93 8.38
C TYR A 162 -2.13 -7.06 7.74
N VAL A 163 -1.15 -6.64 8.53
CA VAL A 163 0.08 -5.98 8.08
C VAL A 163 1.28 -6.82 8.48
N GLY A 164 2.24 -7.03 7.59
CA GLY A 164 3.48 -7.69 7.97
C GLY A 164 4.70 -7.27 7.15
N ILE A 165 5.88 -7.68 7.63
CA ILE A 165 7.17 -7.43 6.99
C ILE A 165 7.73 -8.67 6.30
N THR A 166 8.46 -8.48 5.20
CA THR A 166 9.24 -9.54 4.55
C THR A 166 10.44 -9.02 3.78
N GLU A 167 11.47 -9.86 3.68
CA GLU A 167 12.62 -9.69 2.77
C GLU A 167 12.41 -10.47 1.45
N ASN A 168 11.43 -11.38 1.40
CA ASN A 168 11.15 -12.23 0.26
C ASN A 168 9.67 -12.13 -0.14
N PRO A 169 9.26 -11.08 -0.87
CA PRO A 169 7.86 -10.86 -1.25
C PRO A 169 7.32 -12.00 -2.12
N VAL A 170 8.16 -12.61 -2.95
CA VAL A 170 7.79 -13.75 -3.82
C VAL A 170 7.42 -14.97 -2.98
N GLY A 171 8.29 -15.36 -2.05
CA GLY A 171 8.04 -16.48 -1.14
C GLY A 171 6.86 -16.22 -0.21
N ARG A 172 6.68 -14.96 0.22
CA ARG A 172 5.54 -14.56 1.06
C ARG A 172 4.21 -14.64 0.31
N ALA A 173 4.16 -14.18 -0.94
CA ALA A 173 2.96 -14.16 -1.76
C ALA A 173 2.57 -15.56 -2.27
N LEU A 174 3.52 -16.26 -2.87
CA LEU A 174 3.26 -17.51 -3.61
C LEU A 174 3.48 -18.77 -2.78
N GLY A 175 4.20 -18.66 -1.66
CA GLY A 175 4.58 -19.82 -0.84
C GLY A 175 3.46 -20.37 0.03
N LEU A 176 2.36 -19.64 0.22
CA LEU A 176 1.16 -20.00 1.02
C LEU A 176 1.42 -20.37 2.51
N LYS A 177 2.69 -20.42 2.94
CA LYS A 177 3.13 -20.68 4.32
C LYS A 177 3.17 -19.39 5.13
N HIS A 178 2.03 -18.73 5.25
CA HIS A 178 1.90 -17.51 6.02
C HIS A 178 0.71 -17.61 6.98
N ARG A 179 1.03 -17.69 8.29
CA ARG A 179 0.03 -17.82 9.36
C ARG A 179 -1.06 -16.74 9.25
N GLY A 180 -0.70 -15.48 9.04
CA GLY A 180 -1.68 -14.40 8.92
C GLY A 180 -2.64 -14.62 7.75
N LEU A 181 -2.13 -15.07 6.60
CA LEU A 181 -2.95 -15.37 5.42
C LEU A 181 -3.87 -16.57 5.68
N THR A 182 -3.35 -17.66 6.26
CA THR A 182 -4.17 -18.83 6.62
C THR A 182 -5.28 -18.47 7.60
N GLU A 183 -4.98 -17.64 8.62
CA GLU A 183 -5.98 -17.18 9.57
C GLU A 183 -7.06 -16.33 8.91
N ILE A 184 -6.68 -15.44 7.98
CA ILE A 184 -7.61 -14.59 7.24
C ILE A 184 -8.51 -15.43 6.33
N LEU A 185 -7.94 -16.37 5.58
CA LEU A 185 -8.73 -17.24 4.70
C LEU A 185 -9.73 -18.11 5.46
N TYR A 186 -9.45 -18.44 6.72
CA TYR A 186 -10.37 -19.18 7.57
C TYR A 186 -11.44 -18.29 8.22
N LYS A 187 -11.09 -17.05 8.59
CA LYS A 187 -11.94 -16.16 9.40
C LYS A 187 -12.70 -15.11 8.59
N VAL A 188 -12.25 -14.79 7.38
CA VAL A 188 -12.94 -13.89 6.44
C VAL A 188 -13.72 -14.72 5.43
N PRO A 189 -15.05 -14.57 5.32
CA PRO A 189 -15.86 -15.34 4.38
C PRO A 189 -15.47 -15.03 2.93
N THR A 190 -14.73 -15.93 2.29
CA THR A 190 -14.34 -15.82 0.87
C THR A 190 -15.52 -16.02 -0.07
N SER A 191 -16.67 -16.48 0.40
CA SER A 191 -17.93 -16.47 -0.34
C SER A 191 -18.43 -15.04 -0.59
N GLU A 192 -18.16 -14.11 0.32
CA GLU A 192 -18.66 -12.73 0.28
C GLU A 192 -17.57 -11.71 -0.06
N ASN A 193 -16.30 -12.09 0.09
CA ASN A 193 -15.16 -11.20 -0.08
C ASN A 193 -14.10 -11.78 -1.02
N ASP A 194 -13.48 -10.89 -1.78
CA ASP A 194 -12.21 -11.15 -2.45
C ASP A 194 -11.07 -10.75 -1.51
N ILE A 195 -9.98 -11.54 -1.52
CA ILE A 195 -8.80 -11.31 -0.70
C ILE A 195 -7.65 -10.84 -1.59
N PHE A 196 -6.91 -9.86 -1.11
CA PHE A 196 -5.77 -9.30 -1.81
C PHE A 196 -4.54 -9.29 -0.93
N LEU A 197 -3.39 -9.42 -1.57
CA LEU A 197 -2.09 -9.17 -0.99
C LEU A 197 -1.48 -7.96 -1.70
N THR A 198 -1.26 -6.88 -0.95
CA THR A 198 -0.59 -5.69 -1.46
C THR A 198 0.81 -5.63 -0.87
N VAL A 199 1.84 -5.64 -1.70
CA VAL A 199 3.25 -5.52 -1.30
C VAL A 199 3.69 -4.09 -1.51
N ASN A 200 4.04 -3.40 -0.43
CA ASN A 200 4.43 -1.99 -0.43
C ASN A 200 5.92 -1.84 -0.09
N THR A 201 6.54 -0.82 -0.67
CA THR A 201 7.77 -0.21 -0.18
C THR A 201 7.49 1.22 0.28
N PHE A 202 8.35 1.72 1.16
CA PHE A 202 8.19 3.05 1.77
C PHE A 202 9.44 3.90 1.57
N LYS A 203 9.26 5.22 1.46
CA LYS A 203 10.34 6.19 1.62
C LYS A 203 10.30 6.70 3.06
N VAL A 204 11.46 6.76 3.70
CA VAL A 204 11.60 7.30 5.06
C VAL A 204 12.42 8.58 4.98
N GLY A 205 11.73 9.72 4.95
CA GLY A 205 12.35 11.04 5.08
C GLY A 205 12.68 11.33 6.54
N SER A 206 13.86 11.90 6.77
CA SER A 206 14.33 12.41 8.06
C SER A 206 14.53 13.92 7.94
N PHE A 207 13.90 14.65 8.85
CA PHE A 207 13.90 16.10 8.89
C PHE A 207 14.48 16.55 10.22
N THR A 208 15.46 17.44 10.18
CA THR A 208 16.02 18.05 11.37
C THR A 208 16.43 19.49 11.10
N LYS A 209 16.34 20.32 12.13
CA LYS A 209 16.76 21.72 12.11
C LYS A 209 17.84 21.92 13.16
N ILE A 210 19.01 22.37 12.71
CA ILE A 210 20.14 22.74 13.57
C ILE A 210 20.02 24.25 13.81
N GLU A 211 19.37 24.62 14.91
CA GLU A 211 19.05 26.02 15.24
C GLU A 211 20.33 26.88 15.38
N GLU A 212 21.40 26.33 15.96
CA GLU A 212 22.66 27.06 16.21
C GLU A 212 23.32 27.53 14.91
N ARG A 213 23.04 26.85 13.80
CA ARG A 213 23.62 27.15 12.48
C ARG A 213 22.59 27.63 11.46
N ASN A 214 21.31 27.67 11.82
CA ASN A 214 20.19 27.92 10.92
C ASN A 214 20.24 27.02 9.66
N ILE A 215 20.47 25.71 9.87
CA ILE A 215 20.55 24.72 8.78
C ILE A 215 19.40 23.72 8.94
N ASP A 216 18.65 23.54 7.85
CA ASP A 216 17.67 22.46 7.72
C ASP A 216 18.30 21.29 6.95
N ILE A 217 18.23 20.09 7.52
CA ILE A 217 18.68 18.87 6.86
C ILE A 217 17.44 18.02 6.56
N ILE A 218 17.20 17.85 5.27
CA ILE A 218 16.16 16.99 4.71
C ILE A 218 16.85 15.89 3.92
N SER A 219 16.74 14.66 4.39
CA SER A 219 17.36 13.50 3.73
C SER A 219 16.52 12.25 3.94
N THR A 220 16.94 11.12 3.40
CA THR A 220 16.29 9.84 3.70
C THR A 220 17.10 9.05 4.72
N ASN A 221 16.43 8.22 5.53
CA ASN A 221 17.11 7.29 6.42
C ASN A 221 18.02 6.33 5.63
N SER A 222 17.72 6.03 4.37
CA SER A 222 18.62 5.24 3.55
C SER A 222 19.93 5.96 3.21
N MET A 223 19.91 7.28 3.02
CA MET A 223 21.11 8.06 2.70
C MET A 223 21.96 8.33 3.94
N ILE A 224 21.34 8.74 5.05
CA ILE A 224 22.05 9.03 6.30
C ILE A 224 22.41 7.74 7.03
N TYR A 225 21.52 6.74 7.01
CA TYR A 225 21.63 5.46 7.73
C TYR A 225 21.61 5.62 9.26
N ASP A 226 20.71 6.46 9.77
CA ASP A 226 20.55 6.65 11.23
C ASP A 226 20.01 5.41 11.92
N ILE A 227 19.03 4.77 11.28
CA ILE A 227 18.43 3.54 11.76
C ILE A 227 18.72 2.43 10.75
N PRO A 228 19.29 1.29 11.18
CA PRO A 228 19.50 0.14 10.32
C PRO A 228 18.21 -0.35 9.64
N LEU A 229 18.36 -0.95 8.46
CA LEU A 229 17.25 -1.33 7.59
C LEU A 229 16.23 -2.29 8.23
N ASP A 230 16.69 -3.25 9.05
CA ASP A 230 15.83 -4.16 9.80
C ASP A 230 14.93 -3.40 10.78
N LYS A 231 15.50 -2.43 11.50
CA LYS A 231 14.75 -1.60 12.47
C LYS A 231 13.84 -0.59 11.78
N GLU A 232 14.27 -0.01 10.65
CA GLU A 232 13.45 0.85 9.81
C GLU A 232 12.16 0.13 9.41
N GLY A 233 12.29 -1.10 8.89
CA GLY A 233 11.16 -1.93 8.52
C GLY A 233 10.25 -2.29 9.70
N LEU A 234 10.82 -2.63 10.87
CA LEU A 234 10.04 -2.94 12.07
C LEU A 234 9.26 -1.72 12.59
N VAL A 235 9.84 -0.52 12.54
CA VAL A 235 9.13 0.72 12.90
C VAL A 235 7.91 0.91 12.00
N ILE A 236 8.08 0.73 10.69
CA ILE A 236 6.98 0.83 9.72
C ILE A 236 5.90 -0.21 9.97
N GLU A 237 6.27 -1.49 10.05
CA GLU A 237 5.34 -2.60 10.27
C GLU A 237 4.50 -2.37 11.53
N LYS A 238 5.17 -2.13 12.67
CA LYS A 238 4.48 -2.01 13.96
C LYS A 238 3.61 -0.77 14.02
N ALA A 239 4.06 0.37 13.49
CA ALA A 239 3.25 1.59 13.42
C ALA A 239 1.95 1.37 12.63
N LEU A 240 2.01 0.62 11.52
CA LEU A 240 0.86 0.30 10.68
C LEU A 240 -0.06 -0.76 11.32
N ILE A 241 0.50 -1.76 11.99
CA ILE A 241 -0.28 -2.73 12.78
C ILE A 241 -1.15 -2.00 13.80
N TYR A 242 -0.59 -1.03 14.53
CA TYR A 242 -1.34 -0.28 15.54
C TYR A 242 -2.25 0.80 14.97
N TYR A 243 -1.89 1.36 13.82
CA TYR A 243 -2.76 2.32 13.15
C TYR A 243 -4.06 1.65 12.69
N PHE A 244 -3.95 0.55 11.93
CA PHE A 244 -5.12 -0.17 11.44
C PHE A 244 -5.77 -1.05 12.52
N ASN A 245 -5.04 -1.46 13.55
CA ASN A 245 -5.52 -2.31 14.63
C ASN A 245 -6.32 -3.53 14.11
N SER A 246 -5.78 -4.21 13.11
CA SER A 246 -6.51 -5.27 12.39
C SER A 246 -6.88 -6.43 13.31
N LYS A 247 -8.12 -6.91 13.21
CA LYS A 247 -8.71 -7.97 14.06
C LYS A 247 -7.84 -9.24 14.15
N PHE A 248 -7.17 -9.62 13.08
CA PHE A 248 -6.37 -10.85 13.02
C PHE A 248 -4.93 -10.69 13.50
N GLN A 249 -4.60 -9.55 14.12
CA GLN A 249 -3.30 -9.26 14.74
C GLN A 249 -3.38 -9.03 16.25
N GLU A 250 -4.57 -9.17 16.86
CA GLU A 250 -4.81 -8.99 18.31
C GLU A 250 -3.96 -9.92 19.21
N VAL A 251 -3.47 -11.04 18.68
CA VAL A 251 -2.69 -12.04 19.44
C VAL A 251 -1.26 -11.56 19.75
N ASP A 252 -0.77 -10.52 19.08
CA ASP A 252 0.62 -10.07 19.22
C ASP A 252 0.80 -8.98 20.30
N LYS A 253 0.33 -9.23 21.53
CA LYS A 253 0.50 -8.29 22.67
C LYS A 253 1.96 -7.88 22.93
N LYS A 254 2.94 -8.64 22.43
CA LYS A 254 4.37 -8.29 22.50
C LYS A 254 4.76 -7.18 21.53
N ALA A 255 4.07 -7.07 20.39
CA ALA A 255 4.36 -6.08 19.37
C ALA A 255 4.25 -4.63 19.90
N TRP A 256 3.44 -4.37 20.95
CA TRP A 256 3.24 -3.00 21.47
C TRP A 256 4.43 -2.60 22.32
N GLY A 257 4.90 -3.52 23.16
CA GLY A 257 6.15 -3.37 23.89
C GLY A 257 7.35 -3.22 22.96
N GLU A 258 7.40 -3.99 21.87
CA GLU A 258 8.43 -3.85 20.84
C GLU A 258 8.37 -2.48 20.15
N PHE A 259 7.20 -2.02 19.73
CA PHE A 259 7.03 -0.71 19.10
C PHE A 259 7.43 0.43 20.04
N ARG A 260 6.97 0.39 21.29
CA ARG A 260 7.40 1.33 22.33
C ARG A 260 8.91 1.33 22.51
N ASN A 261 9.54 0.16 22.56
CA ASN A 261 11.00 0.05 22.70
C ASN A 261 11.74 0.60 21.48
N LEU A 262 11.19 0.45 20.27
CA LEU A 262 11.74 1.05 19.05
C LEU A 262 11.68 2.58 19.12
N LEU A 263 10.54 3.17 19.51
CA LEU A 263 10.42 4.62 19.68
C LEU A 263 11.34 5.17 20.79
N ILE A 264 11.47 4.46 21.91
CA ILE A 264 12.44 4.80 22.97
C ILE A 264 13.87 4.78 22.43
N MET A 265 14.22 3.75 21.66
CA MET A 265 15.55 3.62 21.07
C MET A 265 15.84 4.75 20.07
N MET A 266 14.88 5.06 19.20
CA MET A 266 14.98 6.16 18.23
C MET A 266 15.17 7.51 18.92
N LYS A 267 14.37 7.81 19.95
CA LYS A 267 14.49 9.04 20.74
C LYS A 267 15.82 9.11 21.49
N LYS A 268 16.19 8.08 22.24
CA LYS A 268 17.39 8.10 23.08
C LYS A 268 18.71 8.06 22.31
N LYS A 269 18.77 7.33 21.18
CA LYS A 269 20.02 7.12 20.45
C LYS A 269 20.22 8.06 19.28
N LYS A 270 19.13 8.58 18.72
CA LYS A 270 19.16 9.36 17.46
C LYS A 270 18.38 10.67 17.54
N ASN A 271 17.81 10.99 18.70
CA ASN A 271 16.94 12.14 18.92
C ASN A 271 15.79 12.25 17.92
N ILE A 272 15.29 11.10 17.43
CA ILE A 272 14.11 11.07 16.57
C ILE A 272 12.87 11.03 17.48
N SER A 273 12.12 12.14 17.52
CA SER A 273 11.03 12.35 18.47
C SER A 273 9.67 11.84 17.99
N SER A 274 9.50 11.73 16.66
CA SER A 274 8.24 11.34 16.04
C SER A 274 8.44 10.60 14.71
N VAL A 275 7.46 9.77 14.39
CA VAL A 275 7.37 9.04 13.13
C VAL A 275 5.98 9.28 12.56
N SER A 276 5.93 9.95 11.42
CA SER A 276 4.70 10.28 10.71
C SER A 276 4.54 9.50 9.42
N PHE A 277 3.30 9.33 9.00
CA PHE A 277 2.92 8.57 7.83
C PHE A 277 1.93 9.38 7.00
N HIS A 278 2.13 9.35 5.68
CA HIS A 278 1.11 9.70 4.69
C HIS A 278 0.97 8.55 3.70
N LEU A 279 -0.17 7.88 3.75
CA LEU A 279 -0.49 6.72 2.92
C LEU A 279 -1.43 7.13 1.79
N GLU A 280 -0.85 7.52 0.67
CA GLU A 280 -1.53 7.80 -0.59
C GLU A 280 -0.55 7.52 -1.73
N ILE A 281 -1.03 6.96 -2.85
CA ILE A 281 -0.22 6.78 -4.06
C ILE A 281 -0.49 7.93 -5.03
N ASN A 282 0.45 8.26 -5.93
CA ASN A 282 0.34 9.44 -6.80
C ASN A 282 -0.95 9.47 -7.67
N ASP A 283 -1.39 8.31 -8.15
CA ASP A 283 -2.58 8.16 -9.00
C ASP A 283 -3.56 7.15 -8.36
N PRO A 284 -4.22 7.52 -7.26
CA PRO A 284 -4.98 6.58 -6.47
C PRO A 284 -6.34 6.30 -7.13
N ASN A 285 -6.84 5.08 -6.93
CA ASN A 285 -8.14 4.64 -7.42
C ASN A 285 -8.92 3.93 -6.30
N GLU A 286 -10.06 3.35 -6.64
CA GLU A 286 -10.95 2.71 -5.67
C GLU A 286 -10.32 1.54 -4.87
N TYR A 287 -9.25 0.92 -5.40
CA TYR A 287 -8.52 -0.15 -4.71
C TYR A 287 -7.59 0.37 -3.62
N ASP A 288 -7.24 1.66 -3.68
CA ASP A 288 -6.39 2.33 -2.71
C ASP A 288 -7.21 2.93 -1.56
N ILE A 289 -8.56 2.93 -1.68
CA ILE A 289 -9.47 3.23 -0.57
C ILE A 289 -9.41 2.06 0.41
N MET A 290 -8.72 2.28 1.52
CA MET A 290 -8.51 1.28 2.56
C MET A 290 -8.96 1.79 3.92
N GLY A 291 -9.32 0.88 4.79
CA GLY A 291 -9.63 1.17 6.19
C GLY A 291 -9.44 -0.08 7.02
N SER A 292 -9.93 -0.07 8.24
CA SER A 292 -10.03 -1.26 9.08
C SER A 292 -11.31 -1.19 9.90
N ARG A 293 -11.47 -2.10 10.85
CA ARG A 293 -12.57 -2.02 11.82
C ARG A 293 -12.57 -0.71 12.63
N ASP A 294 -11.39 -0.20 12.96
CA ASP A 294 -11.20 0.94 13.86
C ASP A 294 -10.72 2.22 13.14
N VAL A 295 -10.48 2.12 11.83
CA VAL A 295 -10.09 3.22 10.96
C VAL A 295 -11.06 3.30 9.80
N GLU A 296 -11.73 4.45 9.67
CA GLU A 296 -12.63 4.70 8.55
C GLU A 296 -11.89 4.54 7.21
N ALA A 297 -12.60 3.98 6.23
CA ALA A 297 -12.05 3.80 4.90
C ALA A 297 -11.79 5.15 4.22
N ASN A 298 -10.56 5.35 3.75
CA ASN A 298 -10.16 6.58 3.09
C ASN A 298 -9.15 6.28 1.97
N ILE A 299 -9.08 7.15 0.96
CA ILE A 299 -8.06 7.11 -0.08
C ILE A 299 -6.68 7.51 0.49
N SER A 300 -6.69 8.27 1.57
CA SER A 300 -5.52 8.88 2.19
C SER A 300 -5.54 8.71 3.70
N HIS A 301 -4.41 8.32 4.29
CA HIS A 301 -4.24 8.24 5.74
C HIS A 301 -3.03 9.04 6.19
N SER A 302 -3.27 10.10 6.96
CA SER A 302 -2.21 10.94 7.52
C SER A 302 -2.21 10.84 9.05
N PHE A 303 -1.11 10.37 9.63
CA PHE A 303 -1.02 10.16 11.08
C PHE A 303 0.42 10.23 11.60
N LEU A 304 0.56 10.42 12.91
CA LEU A 304 1.83 10.54 13.61
C LEU A 304 1.84 9.71 14.87
N TRP A 305 2.94 9.00 15.08
CA TRP A 305 3.32 8.38 16.34
C TRP A 305 4.41 9.19 17.02
N LYS A 306 4.25 9.46 18.31
CA LYS A 306 5.30 10.03 19.16
C LYS A 306 5.37 9.27 20.47
N LEU A 307 6.52 9.29 21.12
CA LEU A 307 6.62 8.78 22.49
C LEU A 307 6.11 9.86 23.46
N GLY A 308 5.02 9.56 24.17
CA GLY A 308 4.55 10.35 25.32
C GLY A 308 5.50 10.22 26.52
N GLU A 309 4.98 10.35 27.75
CA GLU A 309 5.81 10.16 28.95
C GLU A 309 6.29 8.70 29.09
N ILE A 310 5.42 7.75 28.75
CA ILE A 310 5.67 6.31 28.92
C ILE A 310 5.25 5.52 27.68
N GLU A 311 4.13 5.87 27.05
CA GLU A 311 3.51 5.10 25.97
C GLU A 311 3.54 5.83 24.62
N PRO A 312 3.52 5.10 23.49
CA PRO A 312 3.29 5.69 22.17
C PRO A 312 1.91 6.36 22.08
N GLU A 313 1.87 7.56 21.54
CA GLU A 313 0.65 8.34 21.29
C GLU A 313 0.43 8.49 19.78
N LEU A 314 -0.81 8.22 19.34
CA LEU A 314 -1.27 8.41 17.96
C LEU A 314 -1.99 9.74 17.81
N LYS A 315 -1.64 10.51 16.78
CA LYS A 315 -2.42 11.67 16.31
C LYS A 315 -2.76 11.50 14.83
N LYS A 316 -4.03 11.68 14.47
CA LYS A 316 -4.53 11.61 13.09
C LYS A 316 -4.70 13.03 12.52
N PHE A 317 -4.56 13.15 11.21
CA PHE A 317 -4.67 14.41 10.45
C PHE A 317 -5.57 14.20 9.23
N ASN A 318 -6.15 15.29 8.73
CA ASN A 318 -7.03 15.23 7.56
C ASN A 318 -6.24 15.18 6.24
N SER A 319 -5.01 15.68 6.22
CA SER A 319 -4.15 15.73 5.03
C SER A 319 -2.66 15.63 5.39
N GLU A 320 -1.82 15.38 4.39
CA GLU A 320 -0.35 15.45 4.53
C GLU A 320 0.10 16.85 4.93
N ILE A 321 -0.53 17.89 4.37
CA ILE A 321 -0.19 19.29 4.65
C ILE A 321 -0.39 19.60 6.13
N ASP A 322 -1.54 19.24 6.71
CA ASP A 322 -1.82 19.45 8.14
C ASP A 322 -0.79 18.73 9.03
N LEU A 323 -0.35 17.54 8.60
CA LEU A 323 0.67 16.76 9.28
C LEU A 323 2.04 17.43 9.21
N LEU A 324 2.46 17.89 8.03
CA LEU A 324 3.77 18.53 7.80
C LEU A 324 3.87 19.92 8.45
N GLU A 325 2.76 20.66 8.51
CA GLU A 325 2.67 21.91 9.28
C GLU A 325 2.81 21.62 10.79
N TYR A 326 2.14 20.57 11.29
CA TYR A 326 2.25 20.18 12.70
C TYR A 326 3.67 19.74 13.10
N THR A 327 4.37 19.01 12.23
CA THR A 327 5.76 18.59 12.48
C THR A 327 6.78 19.69 12.18
N LYS A 328 6.34 20.89 11.76
CA LYS A 328 7.18 22.02 11.36
C LYS A 328 8.16 21.70 10.22
N VAL A 329 7.85 20.67 9.42
CA VAL A 329 8.59 20.36 8.19
C VAL A 329 8.29 21.39 7.12
N LEU A 330 7.04 21.85 7.06
CA LEU A 330 6.62 23.01 6.28
C LEU A 330 6.37 24.17 7.25
N SER A 331 7.26 25.17 7.27
CA SER A 331 6.94 26.46 7.86
C SER A 331 6.25 27.34 6.82
N ARG A 332 5.05 27.84 7.12
CA ARG A 332 4.48 28.99 6.39
C ARG A 332 5.18 30.27 6.83
N ASP A 333 6.46 30.41 6.54
CA ASP A 333 7.07 31.73 6.43
C ASP A 333 6.77 32.28 5.02
N LEU A 334 5.47 32.40 4.70
CA LEU A 334 5.05 33.36 3.70
C LEU A 334 5.14 34.72 4.38
N GLY A 335 6.32 35.32 4.25
CA GLY A 335 6.56 36.68 4.68
C GLY A 335 5.43 37.57 4.21
N SER A 336 4.77 38.21 5.17
CA SER A 336 4.16 39.51 4.95
C SER A 336 5.25 40.42 4.38
N VAL A 337 5.19 40.67 3.07
CA VAL A 337 5.77 41.84 2.43
C VAL A 337 4.63 42.61 1.79
#